data_AF-A0A9E0BKD7-F1
#
_entry.id   AF-A0A9E0BKD7-F1
#
_cell.length_a   1.000
_cell.length_b   1.000
_cell.length_c   1.000
_cell.angle_alpha   90.00
_cell.angle_beta   90.00
_cell.angle_gamma   90.00
#
_symmetry.space_group_name_H-M   'P 1'
#
loop_
_entity.id
_entity.type
_entity.pdbx_description
1 polymer ?
#
loop_
_entity_poly.entity_id
_entity_poly.type
_entity_poly.pdbx_seq_one_letter_code
_entity_poly.pdbx_strand_id
1 'polypeptide(L)' 'MAKITLVDDDENIVTSVSLALESHGHTVKAYFDGAAGLAA' A
#
# COMPACT_ATOMS: atom_id res chain seq x y z
N MET A 1 13.65 4.47 6.63
CA MET A 1 12.27 3.94 6.72
C MET A 1 11.32 5.00 6.18
N ALA A 2 10.59 4.70 5.11
CA ALA A 2 9.62 5.63 4.52
C ALA A 2 8.20 5.15 4.84
N LYS A 3 7.27 6.09 5.01
CA LYS A 3 5.84 5.79 5.11
C LYS A 3 5.25 5.88 3.70
N ILE A 4 4.74 4.76 3.21
CA ILE A 4 4.24 4.61 1.84
C ILE A 4 2.74 4.37 1.89
N THR A 5 2.00 5.17 1.14
CA THR A 5 0.58 4.93 0.87
C THR A 5 0.48 4.20 -0.46
N LEU A 6 -0.03 2.97 -0.44
CA LEU A 6 -0.27 2.16 -1.63
C LEU A 6 -1.76 2.17 -1.95
N VAL A 7 -2.11 2.49 -3.19
CA VAL A 7 -3.51 2.52 -3.65
C VAL A 7 -3.61 1.77 -4.96
N ASP A 8 -4.38 0.68 -4.98
CA ASP A 8 -4.60 -0.16 -6.16
C ASP A 8 -5.92 -0.94 -5.99
N ASP A 9 -6.72 -1.09 -7.04
CA ASP A 9 -8.03 -1.74 -6.98
C ASP A 9 -7.96 -3.28 -6.99
N ASP A 10 -6.78 -3.87 -7.29
CA ASP A 10 -6.57 -5.32 -7.25
C ASP A 10 -5.94 -5.79 -5.92
N GLU A 11 -6.62 -6.70 -5.23
CA GLU A 11 -6.19 -7.25 -3.94
C GLU A 11 -4.85 -8.00 -4.00
N ASN A 12 -4.60 -8.72 -5.10
CA ASN A 12 -3.36 -9.46 -5.27
C ASN A 12 -2.16 -8.51 -5.43
N ILE A 13 -2.37 -7.38 -6.12
CA ILE A 13 -1.34 -6.35 -6.31
C ILE A 13 -1.04 -5.65 -4.98
N VAL A 14 -2.07 -5.19 -4.28
CA VAL A 14 -1.93 -4.59 -2.95
C VAL A 14 -1.16 -5.51 -1.99
N THR A 15 -1.53 -6.78 -1.94
CA THR A 15 -0.93 -7.75 -1.02
C THR A 15 0.53 -8.02 -1.36
N SER A 16 0.83 -8.31 -2.63
CA SER A 16 2.20 -8.65 -3.05
C SER A 16 3.16 -7.46 -2.92
N VAL A 17 2.74 -6.25 -3.30
CA VAL A 17 3.57 -5.05 -3.22
C VAL A 17 3.74 -4.58 -1.77
N SER A 18 2.70 -4.65 -0.94
CA SER A 18 2.81 -4.33 0.50
C SER A 18 3.84 -5.23 1.17
N LEU A 19 3.76 -6.55 0.93
CA LEU A 19 4.73 -7.51 1.48
C LEU A 19 6.16 -7.21 1.03
N ALA A 20 6.35 -6.89 -0.25
CA ALA A 20 7.67 -6.55 -0.78
C ALA A 20 8.24 -5.29 -0.11
N LEU A 21 7.45 -4.22 0.01
CA LEU A 21 7.86 -2.96 0.60
C LEU A 21 8.13 -3.10 2.12
N GLU A 22 7.29 -3.83 2.84
CA GLU A 22 7.49 -4.12 4.26
C GLU A 22 8.75 -4.96 4.50
N SER A 23 9.04 -5.93 3.62
CA SER A 23 10.29 -6.71 3.67
C SER A 23 11.54 -5.86 3.47
N HIS A 24 11.44 -4.71 2.80
CA HIS A 24 12.53 -3.73 2.67
C HIS A 24 12.57 -2.74 3.85
N GLY A 25 11.71 -2.92 4.86
CA GLY A 25 11.67 -2.12 6.07
C GLY A 25 10.91 -0.80 5.93
N HIS A 26 9.99 -0.70 4.97
CA HIS A 26 9.06 0.43 4.86
C HIS A 26 7.78 0.17 5.66
N THR A 27 7.10 1.25 6.07
CA THR A 27 5.74 1.15 6.62
C THR A 27 4.76 1.42 5.50
N VAL A 28 3.90 0.44 5.19
CA VAL A 28 2.92 0.56 4.12
C VAL A 28 1.52 0.70 4.71
N LYS A 29 0.71 1.57 4.11
CA LYS A 29 -0.73 1.60 4.34
C LYS A 29 -1.44 1.49 3.01
N ALA A 30 -2.22 0.42 2.86
CA ALA A 30 -2.86 0.07 1.62
C ALA A 30 -4.34 0.48 1.58
N TYR A 31 -4.81 0.85 0.38
CA TYR A 31 -6.20 1.19 0.11
C TYR A 31 -6.61 0.60 -1.25
N PHE A 32 -7.86 0.15 -1.34
CA PHE A 32 -8.44 -0.44 -2.56
C PHE A 32 -9.30 0.56 -3.35
N ASP A 33 -9.46 1.76 -2.80
CA ASP A 33 -10.26 2.83 -3.38
C ASP A 33 -9.45 4.13 -3.41
N GLY A 34 -9.54 4.82 -4.54
CA GLY A 34 -8.82 6.07 -4.78
C GLY A 34 -9.21 7.18 -3.80
N ALA A 35 -10.49 7.28 -3.43
CA ALA A 35 -10.95 8.31 -2.49
C ALA A 35 -10.47 8.02 -1.06
N ALA A 36 -10.51 6.76 -0.64
CA ALA A 36 -9.95 6.31 0.63
C ALA A 36 -8.43 6.57 0.70
N GLY A 37 -7.70 6.31 -0.39
CA GLY A 37 -6.27 6.59 -0.51
C GLY A 37 -5.93 8.08 -0.51
N LEU A 38 -6.78 8.93 -1.12
CA LEU A 38 -6.60 10.38 -1.11
C LEU A 38 -6.86 11.01 0.27
N ALA A 39 -7.75 10.42 1.06
CA ALA A 39 -8.08 10.89 2.42
C ALA A 39 -7.11 10.39 3.51
N ALA A 40 -6.08 9.63 3.14
CA ALA A 40 -5.21 8.82 3.99
C ALA A 40 -4.09 9.56 4.76
#